data_AF-A0A968I0Q9-F1
#
_entry.id   AF-A0A968I0Q9-F1
#
_cell.length_a   1.000
_cell.length_b   1.000
_cell.length_c   1.000
_cell.angle_alpha   90.00
_cell.angle_beta   90.00
_cell.angle_gamma   90.00
#
_symmetry.space_group_name_H-M   'P 1'
#
loop_
_entity.id
_entity.type
_entity.pdbx_description
1 polymer ?
#
loop_
_entity_poly.entity_id
_entity_poly.type
_entity_poly.pdbx_seq_one_letter_code
_entity_poly.pdbx_strand_id
1 'polypeptide(L)'
;MRGTPILEGTNDGGVRVELVARCGTAFEKLTIDVSFGNAITPAPVRLDFPTLLGGTPHPILGYPLETVIAEKFAAAVELGLATTRLKDFYDLHRIVSSETLEWHAVRAAITLTCGRRGTPLANSLDVWETLLGDARLARTWTSFLARNHLTSPGDFPEVMRTLSDFFTPIVLEQPRHFWQPAAGWQTVDPS
;
A
#
# COMPACT_ATOMS: atom_id res chain seq x y z
N MET A 1 4.18 28.26 -10.91
CA MET A 1 3.98 26.80 -11.00
C MET A 1 4.89 26.29 -12.10
N ARG A 2 5.78 25.34 -11.81
CA ARG A 2 6.58 24.63 -12.81
C ARG A 2 6.21 23.15 -12.73
N GLY A 3 5.93 22.53 -13.87
CA GLY A 3 5.65 21.10 -13.98
C GLY A 3 6.83 20.40 -14.63
N THR A 4 7.33 19.33 -14.03
CA THR A 4 8.37 18.47 -14.60
C THR A 4 7.80 17.07 -14.81
N PRO A 5 8.06 16.43 -15.96
CA PRO A 5 7.70 15.02 -16.14
C PRO A 5 8.38 14.14 -15.09
N ILE A 6 7.65 13.16 -14.57
CA ILE A 6 8.22 12.07 -13.76
C ILE A 6 8.53 10.94 -14.75
N LEU A 7 9.78 10.78 -15.19
CA LEU A 7 10.14 9.72 -16.15
C LEU A 7 11.41 8.97 -15.73
N GLU A 8 11.23 7.68 -15.41
CA GLU A 8 11.75 6.51 -16.13
C GLU A 8 11.02 5.23 -15.63
N GLY A 9 10.37 4.47 -16.53
CA GLY A 9 10.06 3.05 -16.33
C GLY A 9 8.60 2.56 -16.20
N THR A 10 7.55 3.40 -16.26
CA THR A 10 6.15 2.92 -16.26
C THR A 10 5.34 3.59 -17.36
N ASN A 11 4.37 2.87 -17.93
CA ASN A 11 3.70 3.20 -19.19
C ASN A 11 2.79 4.44 -19.15
N ASP A 12 2.61 5.07 -17.98
CA ASP A 12 1.71 6.19 -17.77
C ASP A 12 2.45 7.36 -17.11
N GLY A 13 3.07 8.22 -17.92
CA GLY A 13 3.89 9.35 -17.48
C GLY A 13 3.19 10.29 -16.50
N GLY A 14 3.63 10.30 -15.25
CA GLY A 14 3.17 11.23 -14.23
C GLY A 14 3.77 12.64 -14.39
N VAL A 15 3.14 13.63 -13.76
CA VAL A 15 3.63 15.01 -13.70
C VAL A 15 3.92 15.39 -12.25
N ARG A 16 5.13 15.87 -11.99
CA ARG A 16 5.49 16.48 -10.72
C ARG A 16 5.28 17.98 -10.82
N VAL A 17 4.47 18.52 -9.91
CA VAL A 17 4.18 19.94 -9.81
C VAL A 17 4.89 20.49 -8.58
N GLU A 18 5.70 21.52 -8.78
CA GLU A 18 6.25 22.31 -7.68
C GLU A 18 5.45 23.59 -7.48
N LEU A 19 4.98 23.76 -6.24
CA LEU A 19 4.27 24.91 -5.73
C LEU A 19 5.14 25.61 -4.69
N VAL A 20 5.12 26.93 -4.68
CA VAL A 20 5.75 27.72 -3.61
C VAL A 20 4.63 28.34 -2.80
N ALA A 21 4.47 27.88 -1.56
CA ALA A 21 3.50 28.38 -0.62
C ALA A 21 4.16 29.45 0.27
N ARG A 22 3.43 30.54 0.57
CA ARG A 22 3.89 31.56 1.51
C ARG A 22 3.11 31.41 2.82
N CYS A 23 3.81 31.16 3.92
CA CYS A 23 3.25 31.11 5.27
C CYS A 23 3.86 32.24 6.11
N GLY A 24 3.10 33.33 6.33
CA GLY A 24 3.63 34.54 6.93
C GLY A 24 4.77 35.15 6.09
N THR A 25 5.99 35.14 6.65
CA THR A 25 7.23 35.57 5.97
C THR A 25 8.02 34.40 5.36
N ALA A 26 7.67 33.15 5.67
CA ALA A 26 8.33 31.95 5.14
C ALA A 26 7.79 31.58 3.75
N PHE A 27 8.68 31.06 2.90
CA PHE A 27 8.33 30.46 1.61
C PHE A 27 8.70 28.98 1.62
N GLU A 28 7.69 28.12 1.52
CA GLU A 28 7.84 26.68 1.55
C GLU A 28 7.59 26.08 0.17
N LYS A 29 8.39 25.07 -0.20
CA LYS A 29 8.18 24.32 -1.44
C LYS A 29 7.29 23.11 -1.17
N LEU A 30 6.18 23.03 -1.89
CA LEU A 30 5.26 21.90 -1.90
C LEU A 30 5.38 21.18 -3.23
N THR A 31 5.61 19.87 -3.17
CA THR A 31 5.65 19.00 -4.36
C THR A 31 4.39 18.16 -4.41
N ILE A 32 3.73 18.14 -5.56
CA ILE A 32 2.55 17.31 -5.83
C ILE A 32 2.87 16.40 -7.01
N ASP A 33 2.79 15.09 -6.81
CA ASP A 33 2.91 14.11 -7.88
C ASP A 33 1.53 13.73 -8.39
N VAL A 34 1.31 13.90 -9.69
CA VAL A 34 0.08 13.56 -10.40
C VAL A 34 0.37 12.34 -11.28
N SER A 35 -0.18 11.20 -10.91
CA SER A 35 -0.13 9.97 -11.70
C SER A 35 -1.44 9.75 -12.45
N PHE A 36 -1.35 9.16 -13.64
CA PHE A 36 -2.49 8.80 -14.48
C PHE A 36 -2.57 7.29 -14.62
N GLY A 37 -3.71 6.76 -15.05
CA GLY A 37 -3.84 5.34 -15.39
C GLY A 37 -4.11 4.39 -14.22
N ASN A 38 -4.16 4.86 -12.97
CA ASN A 38 -4.45 3.99 -11.82
C ASN A 38 -5.89 3.45 -11.85
N ALA A 39 -6.06 2.16 -11.60
CA ALA A 39 -7.38 1.55 -11.41
C ALA A 39 -7.80 1.79 -9.96
N ILE A 40 -8.83 2.61 -9.76
CA ILE A 40 -9.38 2.86 -8.42
C ILE A 40 -10.59 1.98 -8.26
N THR A 41 -10.49 1.00 -7.37
CA THR A 41 -11.59 0.08 -7.03
C THR A 41 -11.48 -0.32 -5.56
N PRO A 42 -12.56 -0.19 -4.76
CA PRO A 42 -13.85 0.45 -5.07
C PRO A 42 -13.74 1.94 -5.48
N ALA A 43 -14.88 2.63 -5.64
CA ALA A 43 -14.86 4.06 -5.97
C ALA A 43 -14.11 4.89 -4.91
N PRO A 44 -13.51 6.04 -5.27
CA PRO A 44 -12.87 6.94 -4.31
C PRO A 44 -13.76 7.28 -3.12
N VAL A 45 -13.17 7.32 -1.93
CA VAL A 45 -13.87 7.60 -0.67
C VAL A 45 -13.59 9.03 -0.21
N ARG A 46 -14.53 9.63 0.53
CA ARG A 46 -14.29 10.92 1.18
C ARG A 46 -13.49 10.69 2.46
N LEU A 47 -12.37 11.38 2.59
CA LEU A 47 -11.51 11.36 3.76
C LEU A 47 -11.45 12.76 4.38
N ASP A 48 -11.47 12.83 5.70
CA ASP A 48 -11.29 14.08 6.43
C ASP A 48 -9.79 14.34 6.60
N PHE A 49 -9.25 15.28 5.83
CA PHE A 49 -7.85 15.66 5.91
C PHE A 49 -7.63 16.64 7.07
N PRO A 50 -6.78 16.31 8.06
CA PRO A 50 -6.62 17.12 9.25
C PRO A 50 -5.89 18.45 8.95
N THR A 51 -6.26 19.50 9.68
CA THR A 51 -5.61 20.81 9.61
C THR A 51 -4.44 20.87 10.59
N LEU A 52 -3.27 21.34 10.14
CA LEU A 52 -2.07 21.44 10.98
C LEU A 52 -2.18 22.45 12.14
N LEU A 53 -2.96 23.52 11.98
CA LEU A 53 -3.09 24.61 12.96
C LEU A 53 -4.37 24.52 13.81
N GLY A 54 -5.04 23.36 13.80
CA GLY A 54 -6.39 23.22 14.34
C GLY A 54 -7.46 23.81 13.42
N GLY A 55 -8.70 23.34 13.55
CA GLY A 55 -9.80 23.72 12.67
C GLY A 55 -10.68 22.53 12.28
N THR A 56 -11.63 22.79 11.38
CA THR A 56 -12.48 21.73 10.82
C THR A 56 -11.69 20.99 9.75
N PRO A 57 -11.63 19.65 9.78
CA PRO A 57 -11.02 18.87 8.71
C PRO A 57 -11.62 19.20 7.35
N HIS A 58 -10.81 19.06 6.30
CA HIS A 58 -11.26 19.31 4.93
C HIS A 58 -11.55 17.98 4.22
N PRO A 59 -12.76 17.79 3.66
CA PRO A 59 -13.07 16.57 2.94
C PRO A 59 -12.31 16.55 1.61
N ILE A 60 -11.53 15.49 1.41
CA ILE A 60 -10.83 15.19 0.16
C ILE A 60 -11.30 13.85 -0.39
N LEU A 61 -11.17 13.65 -1.70
CA LEU A 61 -11.30 12.30 -2.27
C LEU A 61 -9.97 11.58 -2.12
N GLY A 62 -10.02 10.42 -1.47
CA GLY A 62 -8.89 9.53 -1.27
C GLY A 62 -9.10 8.18 -1.93
N TYR A 63 -8.00 7.43 -2.04
CA TYR A 63 -8.07 6.04 -2.48
C TYR A 63 -8.69 5.21 -1.37
N PRO A 64 -9.61 4.27 -1.70
CA PRO A 64 -10.06 3.30 -0.72
C PRO A 64 -8.88 2.38 -0.35
N LEU A 65 -8.93 1.82 0.86
CA LEU A 65 -7.83 1.03 1.41
C LEU A 65 -7.50 -0.18 0.53
N GLU A 66 -8.50 -0.78 -0.11
CA GLU A 66 -8.35 -1.90 -1.04
C GLU A 66 -7.46 -1.54 -2.23
N THR A 67 -7.63 -0.34 -2.80
CA THR A 67 -6.75 0.15 -3.88
C THR A 67 -5.34 0.41 -3.36
N VAL A 68 -5.20 0.98 -2.15
CA VAL A 68 -3.88 1.20 -1.52
C VAL A 68 -3.14 -0.12 -1.30
N ILE A 69 -3.85 -1.14 -0.82
CA ILE A 69 -3.34 -2.49 -0.62
C ILE A 69 -2.92 -3.09 -1.97
N ALA A 70 -3.78 -3.00 -2.99
CA ALA A 70 -3.54 -3.56 -4.31
C ALA A 70 -2.29 -2.96 -4.99
N GLU A 71 -2.10 -1.65 -4.94
CA GLU A 71 -0.91 -0.98 -5.49
C GLU A 71 0.37 -1.41 -4.78
N LYS A 72 0.36 -1.47 -3.44
CA LYS A 72 1.52 -1.91 -2.65
C LYS A 72 1.85 -3.38 -2.88
N PHE A 73 0.82 -4.23 -2.96
CA PHE A 73 0.97 -5.65 -3.30
C PHE A 73 1.61 -5.81 -4.68
N ALA A 74 1.07 -5.15 -5.72
CA ALA A 74 1.61 -5.27 -7.07
C ALA A 74 3.06 -4.80 -7.17
N ALA A 75 3.39 -3.66 -6.54
CA ALA A 75 4.76 -3.15 -6.48
C ALA A 75 5.72 -4.10 -5.73
N ALA A 76 5.25 -4.75 -4.65
CA ALA A 76 6.06 -5.74 -3.92
C ALA A 76 6.35 -6.97 -4.78
N VAL A 77 5.36 -7.48 -5.52
CA VAL A 77 5.52 -8.63 -6.42
C VAL A 77 6.44 -8.30 -7.59
N GLU A 78 6.31 -7.12 -8.19
CA GLU A 78 7.16 -6.66 -9.30
C GLU A 78 8.64 -6.51 -8.89
N LEU A 79 8.89 -5.97 -7.69
CA LEU A 79 10.26 -5.72 -7.22
C LEU A 79 10.92 -6.97 -6.64
N GLY A 80 10.16 -7.83 -5.96
CA GLY A 80 10.67 -9.00 -5.25
C GLY A 80 11.89 -8.65 -4.38
N LEU A 81 12.95 -9.47 -4.44
CA LEU A 81 14.19 -9.25 -3.68
C LEU A 81 14.91 -7.92 -3.98
N ALA A 82 14.65 -7.30 -5.14
CA ALA A 82 15.24 -6.00 -5.46
C ALA A 82 14.58 -4.84 -4.69
N THR A 83 13.52 -5.09 -3.92
CA THR A 83 12.82 -4.03 -3.19
C THR A 83 13.73 -3.29 -2.19
N THR A 84 13.59 -1.97 -2.20
CA THR A 84 14.11 -1.05 -1.17
C THR A 84 12.96 -0.39 -0.39
N ARG A 85 11.71 -0.69 -0.75
CA ARG A 85 10.51 -0.01 -0.27
C ARG A 85 9.96 -0.65 1.01
N LEU A 86 10.80 -0.76 2.05
CA LEU A 86 10.40 -1.37 3.33
C LEU A 86 9.18 -0.69 3.97
N LYS A 87 8.98 0.60 3.70
CA LYS A 87 7.78 1.33 4.11
C LYS A 87 6.49 0.73 3.57
N ASP A 88 6.49 0.12 2.39
CA ASP A 88 5.28 -0.50 1.82
C ASP A 88 4.83 -1.70 2.66
N PHE A 89 5.76 -2.54 3.12
CA PHE A 89 5.44 -3.65 4.04
C PHE A 89 4.95 -3.15 5.40
N TYR A 90 5.56 -2.07 5.92
CA TYR A 90 5.10 -1.43 7.15
C TYR A 90 3.67 -0.89 7.01
N ASP A 91 3.39 -0.16 5.93
CA ASP A 91 2.07 0.42 5.70
C ASP A 91 1.01 -0.68 5.47
N LEU A 92 1.34 -1.72 4.70
CA LEU A 92 0.48 -2.89 4.50
C LEU A 92 0.15 -3.57 5.83
N HIS A 93 1.19 -3.87 6.63
CA HIS A 93 1.00 -4.50 7.93
C HIS A 93 0.14 -3.63 8.83
N ARG A 94 0.41 -2.32 8.90
CA ARG A 94 -0.39 -1.38 9.69
C ARG A 94 -1.88 -1.43 9.29
N ILE A 95 -2.18 -1.41 7.98
CA ILE A 95 -3.56 -1.49 7.48
C ILE A 95 -4.20 -2.84 7.85
N VAL A 96 -3.53 -3.95 7.56
CA VAL A 96 -4.03 -5.31 7.86
C VAL A 96 -4.23 -5.52 9.37
N SER A 97 -3.41 -4.88 10.21
CA SER A 97 -3.50 -4.97 11.67
C SER A 97 -4.47 -3.96 12.31
N SER A 98 -5.06 -3.02 11.55
CA SER A 98 -5.99 -2.03 12.12
C SER A 98 -7.39 -2.06 11.51
N GLU A 99 -7.53 -2.57 10.28
CA GLU A 99 -8.76 -2.42 9.50
C GLU A 99 -9.50 -3.74 9.31
N THR A 100 -10.83 -3.68 9.30
CA THR A 100 -11.68 -4.78 8.84
C THR A 100 -11.86 -4.65 7.33
N LEU A 101 -11.53 -5.69 6.57
CA LEU A 101 -11.49 -5.64 5.10
C LEU A 101 -12.34 -6.75 4.50
N GLU A 102 -13.16 -6.43 3.49
CA GLU A 102 -13.98 -7.43 2.80
C GLU A 102 -13.16 -8.16 1.73
N TRP A 103 -13.24 -9.50 1.72
CA TRP A 103 -12.46 -10.31 0.79
C TRP A 103 -12.74 -9.97 -0.68
N HIS A 104 -14.02 -9.82 -1.05
CA HIS A 104 -14.41 -9.52 -2.43
C HIS A 104 -13.87 -8.17 -2.89
N ALA A 105 -13.94 -7.14 -2.03
CA ALA A 105 -13.46 -5.81 -2.34
C ALA A 105 -11.93 -5.79 -2.54
N VAL A 106 -11.18 -6.41 -1.63
CA VAL A 106 -9.72 -6.49 -1.73
C VAL A 106 -9.29 -7.29 -2.95
N ARG A 107 -9.92 -8.46 -3.20
CA ARG A 107 -9.59 -9.27 -4.37
C ARG A 107 -9.87 -8.54 -5.67
N ALA A 108 -11.02 -7.86 -5.78
CA ALA A 108 -11.35 -7.08 -6.97
C ALA A 108 -10.30 -5.99 -7.25
N ALA A 109 -9.89 -5.26 -6.21
CA ALA A 109 -8.84 -4.25 -6.32
C ALA A 109 -7.50 -4.85 -6.79
N ILE A 110 -7.06 -5.95 -6.16
CA ILE A 110 -5.81 -6.65 -6.52
C ILE A 110 -5.85 -7.15 -7.95
N THR A 111 -6.93 -7.82 -8.38
CA THR A 111 -7.07 -8.32 -9.75
C THR A 111 -7.01 -7.19 -10.78
N LEU A 112 -7.70 -6.07 -10.54
CA LEU A 112 -7.72 -4.94 -11.46
C LEU A 112 -6.36 -4.23 -11.55
N THR A 113 -5.74 -3.96 -10.40
CA THR A 113 -4.43 -3.30 -10.34
C THR A 113 -3.34 -4.16 -10.97
N CYS A 114 -3.24 -5.44 -10.59
CA CYS A 114 -2.25 -6.35 -11.18
C CYS A 114 -2.49 -6.55 -12.68
N GLY A 115 -3.75 -6.67 -13.11
CA GLY A 115 -4.10 -6.77 -14.53
C GLY A 115 -3.66 -5.54 -15.34
N ARG A 116 -3.84 -4.32 -14.81
CA ARG A 116 -3.35 -3.09 -15.46
C ARG A 116 -1.83 -3.00 -15.51
N ARG A 117 -1.16 -3.38 -14.43
CA ARG A 117 0.30 -3.29 -14.32
C ARG A 117 1.03 -4.44 -15.04
N GLY A 118 0.30 -5.48 -15.45
CA GLY A 118 0.88 -6.68 -16.03
C GLY A 118 1.57 -7.58 -14.99
N THR A 119 1.24 -7.41 -13.70
CA THR A 119 1.81 -8.19 -12.60
C THR A 119 1.12 -9.56 -12.51
N PRO A 120 1.83 -10.68 -12.67
CA PRO A 120 1.21 -12.00 -12.62
C PRO A 120 0.90 -12.43 -11.18
N LEU A 121 -0.39 -12.59 -10.86
CA LEU A 121 -0.83 -13.01 -9.51
C LEU A 121 -0.37 -14.42 -9.13
N ALA A 122 -0.31 -15.34 -10.09
CA ALA A 122 0.03 -16.75 -9.85
C ALA A 122 1.41 -16.92 -9.18
N ASN A 123 2.37 -16.03 -9.48
CA ASN A 123 3.74 -16.12 -8.98
C ASN A 123 3.95 -15.37 -7.65
N SER A 124 2.92 -14.65 -7.18
CA SER A 124 3.07 -13.76 -6.04
C SER A 124 3.36 -14.50 -4.72
N LEU A 125 2.87 -15.74 -4.56
CA LEU A 125 3.14 -16.54 -3.36
C LEU A 125 4.61 -16.94 -3.25
N ASP A 126 5.23 -17.37 -4.35
CA ASP A 126 6.66 -17.69 -4.39
C ASP A 126 7.51 -16.45 -4.07
N VAL A 127 7.09 -15.28 -4.57
CA VAL A 127 7.73 -14.00 -4.24
C VAL A 127 7.60 -13.70 -2.74
N TRP A 128 6.43 -13.93 -2.14
CA TRP A 128 6.22 -13.74 -0.71
C TRP A 128 7.09 -14.65 0.15
N GLU A 129 7.18 -15.93 -0.19
CA GLU A 129 8.04 -16.89 0.50
C GLU A 129 9.52 -16.48 0.40
N THR A 130 9.95 -16.07 -0.78
CA THR A 130 11.32 -15.60 -1.02
C THR A 130 11.65 -14.35 -0.20
N LEU A 131 10.73 -13.38 -0.14
CA LEU A 131 10.88 -12.17 0.68
C LEU A 131 10.97 -12.51 2.17
N LEU A 132 10.11 -13.40 2.66
CA LEU A 132 10.06 -13.82 4.07
C LEU A 132 11.38 -14.45 4.53
N GLY A 133 12.03 -15.24 3.66
CA GLY A 133 13.31 -15.90 3.95
C GLY A 133 14.56 -15.02 3.81
N ASP A 134 14.46 -13.79 3.32
CA ASP A 134 15.64 -12.98 3.00
C ASP A 134 16.23 -12.30 4.26
N ALA A 135 17.38 -12.82 4.70
CA ALA A 135 18.08 -12.31 5.87
C ALA A 135 18.57 -10.85 5.72
N ARG A 136 18.78 -10.36 4.49
CA ARG A 136 19.19 -8.97 4.25
C ARG A 136 18.02 -8.03 4.51
N LEU A 137 16.81 -8.34 4.03
CA LEU A 137 15.59 -7.57 4.29
C LEU A 137 15.28 -7.54 5.79
N ALA A 138 15.46 -8.65 6.50
CA ALA A 138 15.29 -8.68 7.95
C ALA A 138 16.26 -7.72 8.68
N ARG A 139 17.53 -7.63 8.24
CA ARG A 139 18.49 -6.66 8.81
C ARG A 139 18.15 -5.23 8.46
N THR A 140 17.77 -4.95 7.21
CA THR A 140 17.46 -3.59 6.77
C THR A 140 16.13 -3.08 7.34
N TRP A 141 15.20 -3.97 7.69
CA TRP A 141 13.96 -3.66 8.41
C TRP A 141 14.23 -2.97 9.74
N THR A 142 15.10 -3.53 10.58
CA THR A 142 15.44 -2.93 11.88
C THR A 142 16.03 -1.53 11.71
N SER A 143 16.94 -1.34 10.75
CA SER A 143 17.51 -0.03 10.43
C SER A 143 16.48 0.93 9.82
N PHE A 144 15.49 0.43 9.09
CA PHE A 144 14.39 1.23 8.56
C PHE A 144 13.50 1.76 9.68
N LEU A 145 13.08 0.90 10.63
CA LEU A 145 12.24 1.30 11.76
C LEU A 145 12.93 2.37 12.62
N ALA A 146 14.20 2.14 12.96
CA ALA A 146 14.97 3.07 13.79
C ALA A 146 15.12 4.45 13.14
N ARG A 147 15.45 4.52 11.85
CA ARG A 147 15.65 5.80 11.13
C ARG A 147 14.37 6.60 10.96
N ASN A 148 13.21 5.95 10.94
CA ASN A 148 11.91 6.61 10.77
C ASN A 148 11.18 6.82 12.10
N HIS A 149 11.81 6.49 13.24
CA HIS A 149 11.21 6.57 14.57
C HIS A 149 9.85 5.85 14.67
N LEU A 150 9.73 4.71 13.98
CA LEU A 150 8.48 3.95 13.93
C LEU A 150 8.44 2.92 15.07
N THR A 151 7.26 2.75 15.67
CA THR A 151 6.99 1.63 16.57
C THR A 151 7.08 0.33 15.80
N SER A 152 7.81 -0.64 16.34
CA SER A 152 7.96 -1.95 15.71
C SER A 152 6.63 -2.72 15.76
N PRO A 153 6.07 -3.13 14.61
CA PRO A 153 4.93 -4.04 14.58
C PRO A 153 5.34 -5.50 14.88
N GLY A 154 6.64 -5.79 14.90
CA GLY A 154 7.21 -7.13 14.97
C GLY A 154 8.55 -7.17 14.22
N ASP A 155 9.23 -8.32 14.25
CA ASP A 155 10.36 -8.52 13.34
C ASP A 155 9.89 -8.70 11.89
N PHE A 156 10.81 -8.61 10.92
CA PHE A 156 10.43 -8.68 9.52
C PHE A 156 9.74 -10.02 9.14
N PRO A 157 10.24 -11.20 9.58
CA PRO A 157 9.54 -12.45 9.35
C PRO A 157 8.11 -12.50 9.91
N GLU A 158 7.86 -11.94 11.09
CA GLU A 158 6.52 -11.86 11.69
C GLU A 158 5.59 -10.99 10.84
N VAL A 159 6.05 -9.80 10.44
CA VAL A 159 5.31 -8.90 9.54
C VAL A 159 4.94 -9.60 8.24
N MET A 160 5.90 -10.28 7.63
CA MET A 160 5.70 -10.98 6.37
C MET A 160 4.76 -12.18 6.51
N ARG A 161 4.77 -12.87 7.66
CA ARG A 161 3.83 -13.96 7.93
C ARG A 161 2.40 -13.46 8.00
N THR A 162 2.15 -12.38 8.74
CA THR A 162 0.82 -11.73 8.79
C THR A 162 0.33 -11.34 7.40
N LEU A 163 1.21 -10.75 6.58
CA LEU A 163 0.86 -10.39 5.19
C LEU A 163 0.60 -11.63 4.33
N SER A 164 1.38 -12.69 4.50
CA SER A 164 1.16 -13.97 3.81
C SER A 164 -0.20 -14.58 4.15
N ASP A 165 -0.56 -14.62 5.44
CA ASP A 165 -1.86 -15.11 5.90
C ASP A 165 -3.02 -14.29 5.33
N PHE A 166 -2.82 -12.97 5.18
CA PHE A 166 -3.78 -12.07 4.55
C PHE A 166 -3.91 -12.32 3.04
N PHE A 167 -2.81 -12.35 2.28
CA PHE A 167 -2.85 -12.42 0.83
C PHE A 167 -3.09 -13.82 0.27
N THR A 168 -2.72 -14.89 0.99
CA THR A 168 -2.80 -16.27 0.47
C THR A 168 -4.20 -16.66 0.02
N PRO A 169 -5.27 -16.47 0.83
CA PRO A 169 -6.63 -16.79 0.39
C PRO A 169 -7.12 -15.93 -0.78
N ILE A 170 -6.59 -14.71 -0.94
CA ILE A 170 -6.94 -13.83 -2.07
C ILE A 170 -6.32 -14.35 -3.36
N VAL A 171 -5.02 -14.68 -3.33
CA VAL A 171 -4.27 -15.17 -4.50
C VAL A 171 -4.75 -16.55 -4.93
N LEU A 172 -5.03 -17.44 -3.98
CA LEU A 172 -5.54 -18.78 -4.24
C LEU A 172 -7.05 -18.82 -4.56
N GLU A 173 -7.69 -17.66 -4.66
CA GLU A 173 -9.11 -17.52 -4.95
C GLU A 173 -10.01 -18.32 -3.99
N GLN A 174 -9.64 -18.35 -2.71
CA GLN A 174 -10.39 -19.03 -1.67
C GLN A 174 -11.30 -18.01 -0.97
N PRO A 175 -12.62 -17.98 -1.25
CA PRO A 175 -13.50 -16.95 -0.72
C PRO A 175 -13.51 -16.93 0.80
N ARG A 176 -13.57 -15.72 1.34
CA ARG A 176 -13.71 -15.41 2.78
C ARG A 176 -14.76 -14.32 2.92
N HIS A 177 -15.24 -14.09 4.15
CA HIS A 177 -16.11 -12.94 4.41
C HIS A 177 -15.27 -11.68 4.62
N PHE A 178 -14.80 -11.49 5.85
CA PHE A 178 -14.04 -10.32 6.27
C PHE A 178 -12.74 -10.75 6.92
N TRP A 179 -11.71 -9.97 6.69
CA TRP A 179 -10.52 -9.97 7.52
C TRP A 179 -10.81 -9.15 8.77
N GLN A 180 -10.57 -9.72 9.93
CA GLN A 180 -10.60 -9.00 11.20
C GLN A 180 -9.17 -8.91 11.77
N PRO A 181 -8.73 -7.71 12.22
CA PRO A 181 -7.47 -7.57 12.90
C PRO A 181 -7.31 -8.59 14.03
N ALA A 182 -6.13 -9.21 14.14
CA ALA A 182 -5.78 -10.28 15.09
C ALA A 182 -6.55 -11.61 14.96
N ALA A 183 -7.74 -11.64 14.37
CA ALA A 183 -8.54 -12.87 14.18
C ALA A 183 -8.40 -13.48 12.76
N GLY A 184 -7.87 -12.72 11.81
CA GLY A 184 -7.66 -13.18 10.44
C GLY A 184 -8.95 -13.28 9.63
N TRP A 185 -8.90 -14.05 8.54
CA TRP A 185 -10.04 -14.26 7.64
C TRP A 185 -11.14 -15.10 8.29
N GLN A 186 -12.35 -14.55 8.34
CA GLN A 186 -13.54 -15.29 8.75
C GLN A 186 -14.05 -16.14 7.58
N THR A 187 -14.42 -17.40 7.87
CA THR A 187 -14.94 -18.35 6.88
C THR A 187 -16.35 -17.96 6.44
N VAL A 188 -16.69 -18.29 5.20
CA VAL A 188 -18.07 -18.26 4.72
C VAL A 188 -18.73 -19.52 5.26
N ASP A 189 -19.74 -19.39 6.12
CA ASP A 189 -20.53 -20.55 6.54
C ASP A 189 -21.14 -21.19 5.29
N PRO A 190 -20.98 -22.51 5.09
CA PRO A 190 -21.63 -23.19 3.99
C PRO A 190 -23.13 -23.14 4.25
N SER A 191 -23.86 -22.42 3.38
CA SER A 191 -25.32 -22.46 3.31
C SER A 191 -25.78 -23.73 2.61
#